data_AF-A0A179I475-F1
#
_entry.id   AF-A0A179I475-F1
#
_cell.length_a   1.000
_cell.length_b   1.000
_cell.length_c   1.000
_cell.angle_alpha   90.00
_cell.angle_beta   90.00
_cell.angle_gamma   90.00
#
_symmetry.space_group_name_H-M   'P 1'
#
loop_
_entity.id
_entity.type
_entity.pdbx_description
1 polymer ?
#
loop_
_entity_poly.entity_id
_entity_poly.type
_entity_poly.pdbx_seq_one_letter_code
_entity_poly.pdbx_strand_id
1 'polypeptide(L)'
;MASSQSVQAEDAYFSSNPPPRLLASHLSRAESFIGAHAAAGHRVVLITSGGTTVPLERQTVRFIDNFSAGTRGATSAEYFLAAGYAVIFLHREFSLQPYSRHYTHAKDCFLDFLDEDAGGGGGGDGGGDDDATRVVVRRQDQSRILDVLREYKEAKRGNMLLMLPFVTIGDYLHELRGIARLMRPLGPSGLLYL
;
A
#
# COMPACT_ATOMS: atom_id res chain seq x y z
N MET A 1 16.58 12.40 32.89
CA MET A 1 17.64 11.35 32.93
C MET A 1 17.28 10.16 32.06
N ALA A 2 16.10 9.54 32.18
CA ALA A 2 15.71 8.40 31.31
C ALA A 2 15.46 8.79 29.83
N SER A 3 15.03 10.04 29.55
CA SER A 3 14.78 10.50 28.17
C SER A 3 16.05 10.77 27.37
N SER A 4 17.16 11.19 28.00
CA SER A 4 18.41 11.47 27.29
C SER A 4 19.14 10.18 26.90
N GLN A 5 19.10 9.15 27.76
CA GLN A 5 19.70 7.85 27.45
C GLN A 5 18.92 7.08 26.36
N SER A 6 17.59 7.19 26.34
CA SER A 6 16.76 6.58 25.29
C SER A 6 16.97 7.24 23.92
N VAL A 7 17.01 8.57 23.85
CA VAL A 7 17.33 9.29 22.61
C VAL A 7 18.73 8.93 22.09
N GLN A 8 19.72 8.81 22.98
CA GLN A 8 21.07 8.37 22.60
C GLN A 8 21.09 6.93 22.06
N ALA A 9 20.32 6.02 22.64
CA ALA A 9 20.21 4.65 22.17
C ALA A 9 19.48 4.55 20.81
N GLU A 10 18.43 5.34 20.62
CA GLU A 10 17.73 5.45 19.33
C GLU A 10 18.67 5.96 18.23
N ASP A 11 19.38 7.07 18.48
CA ASP A 11 20.32 7.63 17.51
C ASP A 11 21.50 6.69 17.22
N ALA A 12 21.92 5.89 18.21
CA ALA A 12 22.93 4.85 18.01
C ALA A 12 22.45 3.77 17.03
N TYR A 13 21.18 3.37 17.05
CA TYR A 13 20.63 2.40 16.10
C TYR A 13 20.78 2.91 14.65
N PHE A 14 20.29 4.11 14.36
CA PHE A 14 20.31 4.67 13.00
C PHE A 14 21.71 5.07 12.52
N SER A 15 22.66 5.28 13.45
CA SER A 15 24.05 5.58 13.10
C SER A 15 24.84 4.30 12.78
N SER A 16 24.50 3.18 13.43
CA SER A 16 25.17 1.89 13.25
C SER A 16 24.54 1.01 12.18
N ASN A 17 23.27 1.24 11.83
CA ASN A 17 22.55 0.53 10.78
C ASN A 17 22.38 1.46 9.56
N PRO A 18 22.97 1.12 8.40
CA PRO A 18 22.92 1.98 7.24
C PRO A 18 21.49 2.10 6.70
N PRO A 19 21.13 3.26 6.10
CA PRO A 19 19.82 3.46 5.53
C PRO A 19 19.52 2.48 4.38
N PRO A 20 18.26 2.07 4.21
CA PRO A 20 17.82 1.26 3.06
C PRO A 20 18.07 1.95 1.73
N ARG A 21 18.30 1.13 0.69
CA ARG A 21 18.54 1.63 -0.68
C ARG A 21 17.40 2.48 -1.23
N LEU A 22 16.16 2.14 -0.90
CA LEU A 22 14.96 2.81 -1.41
C LEU A 22 14.53 4.04 -0.60
N LEU A 23 15.15 4.27 0.58
CA LEU A 23 14.72 5.30 1.53
C LEU A 23 14.62 6.68 0.88
N ALA A 24 15.64 7.12 0.14
CA ALA A 24 15.64 8.44 -0.48
C ALA A 24 14.48 8.64 -1.47
N SER A 25 14.16 7.60 -2.26
CA SER A 25 13.04 7.63 -3.20
C SER A 25 11.70 7.64 -2.48
N HIS A 26 11.55 6.83 -1.42
CA HIS A 26 10.33 6.79 -0.62
C HIS A 26 10.07 8.12 0.10
N LEU A 27 11.10 8.71 0.72
CA LEU A 27 10.98 10.01 1.38
C LEU A 27 10.63 11.13 0.41
N SER A 28 11.23 11.16 -0.78
CA SER A 28 10.87 12.16 -1.81
C SER A 28 9.41 12.04 -2.25
N ARG A 29 8.91 10.81 -2.44
CA ARG A 29 7.50 10.55 -2.78
C ARG A 29 6.57 10.94 -1.63
N ALA A 30 6.94 10.59 -0.39
CA ALA A 30 6.17 10.94 0.80
C ALA A 30 6.13 12.45 1.04
N GLU A 31 7.25 13.15 0.87
CA GLU A 31 7.35 14.60 0.99
C GLU A 31 6.45 15.31 -0.02
N SER A 32 6.50 14.88 -1.29
CA SER A 32 5.63 15.44 -2.35
C SER A 32 4.15 15.20 -2.04
N PHE A 33 3.80 14.00 -1.59
CA PHE A 33 2.43 13.62 -1.24
C PHE A 33 1.91 14.42 -0.04
N ILE A 34 2.70 14.50 1.03
CA ILE A 34 2.37 15.25 2.25
C ILE A 34 2.24 16.74 1.93
N GLY A 35 3.18 17.30 1.15
CA GLY A 35 3.14 18.71 0.75
C GLY A 35 1.87 19.07 -0.03
N ALA A 36 1.49 18.24 -1.00
CA ALA A 36 0.26 18.44 -1.76
C ALA A 36 -0.99 18.40 -0.87
N HIS A 37 -1.08 17.45 0.06
CA HIS A 37 -2.24 17.31 0.94
C HIS A 37 -2.29 18.34 2.07
N ALA A 38 -1.14 18.77 2.58
CA ALA A 38 -1.05 19.87 3.53
C ALA A 38 -1.57 21.18 2.90
N ALA A 39 -1.17 21.46 1.65
CA ALA A 39 -1.66 22.63 0.91
C ALA A 39 -3.16 22.56 0.62
N ALA A 40 -3.69 21.35 0.36
CA ALA A 40 -5.13 21.13 0.14
C ALA A 40 -5.96 21.07 1.43
N GLY A 41 -5.34 21.11 2.61
CA GLY A 41 -6.04 20.97 3.90
C GLY A 41 -6.62 19.58 4.17
N HIS A 42 -6.11 18.54 3.49
CA HIS A 42 -6.55 17.17 3.71
C HIS A 42 -5.95 16.59 4.98
N ARG A 43 -6.70 15.69 5.63
CA ARG A 43 -6.18 14.85 6.71
C ARG A 43 -5.35 13.73 6.09
N VAL A 44 -4.18 13.47 6.66
CA VAL A 44 -3.25 12.43 6.18
C VAL A 44 -3.00 11.43 7.28
N VAL A 45 -3.10 10.14 6.95
CA VAL A 45 -2.77 9.04 7.86
C VAL A 45 -1.60 8.23 7.29
N LEU A 46 -0.59 7.98 8.13
CA LEU A 46 0.41 6.94 7.89
C LEU A 46 -0.08 5.66 8.55
N ILE A 47 -0.34 4.64 7.74
CA ILE A 47 -0.70 3.30 8.19
C ILE A 47 0.51 2.40 8.02
N THR A 48 0.87 1.64 9.06
CA THR A 48 1.81 0.54 8.93
C THR A 48 1.09 -0.80 8.85
N SER A 49 1.54 -1.70 7.97
CA SER A 49 0.86 -2.98 7.75
C SER A 49 1.81 -4.11 7.40
N GLY A 50 1.50 -5.31 7.87
CA GLY A 50 2.32 -6.50 7.65
C GLY A 50 3.49 -6.64 8.64
N GLY A 51 4.22 -7.75 8.51
CA GLY A 51 5.31 -8.12 9.40
C GLY A 51 6.68 -7.67 8.92
N THR A 52 7.62 -7.48 9.83
CA THR A 52 9.03 -7.21 9.52
C THR A 52 9.86 -8.48 9.59
N THR A 53 10.88 -8.61 8.74
CA THR A 53 11.89 -9.64 8.88
C THR A 53 13.18 -9.16 9.54
N VAL A 54 13.90 -10.09 10.16
CA VAL A 54 15.27 -9.89 10.62
C VAL A 54 16.17 -10.91 9.92
N PRO A 55 17.00 -10.48 8.95
CA PRO A 55 17.98 -11.34 8.30
C PRO A 55 18.97 -11.93 9.30
N LEU A 56 19.30 -13.22 9.15
CA LEU A 56 20.35 -13.87 9.96
C LEU A 56 21.73 -13.82 9.27
N GLU A 57 21.76 -13.59 7.96
CA GLU A 57 22.98 -13.49 7.15
C GLU A 57 22.95 -12.30 6.18
N ARG A 58 24.13 -11.79 5.80
CA ARG A 58 24.28 -10.68 4.84
C ARG A 58 23.81 -11.02 3.42
N GLN A 59 23.94 -12.29 3.02
CA GLN A 59 23.33 -12.83 1.81
C GLN A 59 22.17 -13.70 2.28
N THR A 60 21.05 -13.03 2.51
CA THR A 60 19.96 -13.55 3.32
C THR A 60 19.29 -14.74 2.62
N VAL A 61 19.34 -15.88 3.29
CA VAL A 61 18.53 -17.06 2.94
C VAL A 61 17.55 -17.36 4.06
N ARG A 62 17.92 -17.08 5.31
CA ARG A 62 17.10 -17.30 6.50
C ARG A 62 16.85 -16.00 7.22
N PHE A 63 15.67 -15.89 7.80
CA PHE A 63 15.25 -14.72 8.54
C PHE A 63 14.24 -15.12 9.62
N ILE A 64 14.15 -14.30 10.66
CA ILE A 64 13.04 -14.30 11.59
C ILE A 64 11.94 -13.45 10.99
N ASP A 65 10.69 -13.90 11.00
CA ASP A 65 9.54 -13.13 10.50
C ASP A 65 8.50 -12.95 11.61
N ASN A 66 7.97 -11.74 11.73
CA ASN A 66 6.83 -11.45 12.57
C ASN A 66 5.56 -11.71 11.77
N PHE A 67 4.70 -12.62 12.22
CA PHE A 67 3.50 -12.97 11.47
C PHE A 67 2.48 -11.81 11.40
N SER A 68 2.18 -11.35 10.18
CA SER A 68 1.05 -10.47 9.90
C SER A 68 0.73 -10.48 8.41
N ALA A 69 -0.47 -10.97 8.05
CA ALA A 69 -0.94 -10.97 6.66
C ALA A 69 -1.24 -9.55 6.12
N GLY A 70 -1.39 -8.56 7.00
CA GLY A 70 -1.73 -7.19 6.62
C GLY A 70 -3.23 -6.89 6.50
N THR A 71 -4.11 -7.83 6.88
CA THR A 71 -5.58 -7.66 6.77
C THR A 71 -6.08 -6.40 7.45
N ARG A 72 -5.65 -6.15 8.70
CA ARG A 72 -6.07 -4.99 9.49
C ARG A 72 -5.66 -3.69 8.80
N GLY A 73 -4.38 -3.56 8.44
CA GLY A 73 -3.89 -2.35 7.79
C GLY A 73 -4.58 -2.11 6.45
N ALA A 74 -4.66 -3.12 5.58
CA ALA A 74 -5.31 -2.99 4.26
C ALA A 74 -6.78 -2.61 4.38
N THR A 75 -7.49 -3.20 5.34
CA THR A 75 -8.90 -2.87 5.61
C THR A 75 -9.04 -1.46 6.17
N SER A 76 -8.23 -1.09 7.17
CA SER A 76 -8.24 0.26 7.76
C SER A 76 -7.95 1.33 6.70
N ALA A 77 -7.03 1.07 5.76
CA ALA A 77 -6.74 1.98 4.67
C ALA A 77 -7.97 2.28 3.80
N GLU A 78 -8.77 1.27 3.45
CA GLU A 78 -10.05 1.46 2.73
C GLU A 78 -11.02 2.33 3.52
N TYR A 79 -11.17 2.08 4.84
CA TYR A 79 -12.02 2.91 5.70
C TYR A 79 -11.54 4.36 5.82
N PHE A 80 -10.23 4.59 5.92
CA PHE A 80 -9.67 5.94 5.97
C PHE A 80 -9.88 6.69 4.65
N LEU A 81 -9.70 6.02 3.51
CA LEU A 81 -9.97 6.60 2.19
C LEU A 81 -11.45 6.98 2.06
N ALA A 82 -12.37 6.10 2.48
CA ALA A 82 -13.81 6.38 2.50
C ALA A 82 -14.17 7.55 3.45
N ALA A 83 -13.43 7.73 4.54
CA ALA A 83 -13.57 8.85 5.47
C ALA A 83 -12.90 10.15 4.98
N GLY A 84 -12.34 10.18 3.77
CA GLY A 84 -11.71 11.35 3.15
C GLY A 84 -10.29 11.64 3.64
N TYR A 85 -9.60 10.66 4.22
CA TYR A 85 -8.16 10.79 4.52
C TYR A 85 -7.33 10.44 3.28
N ALA A 86 -6.24 11.17 3.08
CA ALA A 86 -5.15 10.71 2.25
C ALA A 86 -4.30 9.70 3.04
N VAL A 87 -3.96 8.57 2.43
CA VAL A 87 -3.33 7.44 3.11
C VAL A 87 -1.93 7.21 2.56
N ILE A 88 -0.93 7.22 3.45
CA ILE A 88 0.39 6.64 3.21
C ILE A 88 0.37 5.23 3.78
N PHE A 89 0.50 4.23 2.92
CA PHE A 89 0.45 2.81 3.28
C PHE A 89 1.85 2.21 3.24
N LEU A 90 2.54 2.29 4.39
CA LEU A 90 3.85 1.67 4.60
C LEU A 90 3.62 0.19 4.93
N HIS A 91 3.96 -0.71 4.01
CA HIS A 91 3.53 -2.12 4.12
C HIS A 91 4.62 -3.12 3.79
N ARG A 92 4.55 -4.30 4.40
CA ARG A 92 5.40 -5.43 4.02
C ARG A 92 5.14 -5.79 2.57
N GLU A 93 6.21 -5.90 1.77
CA GLU A 93 6.14 -6.34 0.37
C GLU A 93 5.44 -7.71 0.26
N PHE A 94 4.59 -7.87 -0.75
CA PHE A 94 3.67 -9.02 -0.93
C PHE A 94 2.63 -9.21 0.19
N SER A 95 2.53 -8.20 1.06
CA SER A 95 1.41 -7.78 1.88
C SER A 95 0.00 -7.95 1.31
N LEU A 96 -1.02 -8.13 2.15
CA LEU A 96 -2.33 -7.58 1.77
C LEU A 96 -2.24 -6.06 1.59
N GLN A 97 -2.79 -5.61 0.47
CA GLN A 97 -2.89 -4.20 0.10
C GLN A 97 -4.37 -3.80 0.00
N PRO A 98 -4.72 -2.53 0.29
CA PRO A 98 -6.08 -2.04 0.12
C PRO A 98 -6.56 -2.29 -1.31
N TYR A 99 -7.82 -2.66 -1.44
CA TYR A 99 -8.51 -3.08 -2.67
C TYR A 99 -8.02 -4.42 -3.25
N SER A 100 -6.71 -4.66 -3.32
CA SER A 100 -6.16 -5.93 -3.84
C SER A 100 -6.52 -7.13 -2.97
N ARG A 101 -6.70 -6.93 -1.66
CA ARG A 101 -7.08 -7.98 -0.69
C ARG A 101 -8.37 -8.74 -1.04
N HIS A 102 -9.22 -8.14 -1.86
CA HIS A 102 -10.47 -8.75 -2.34
C HIS A 102 -10.24 -9.84 -3.40
N TYR A 103 -8.99 -9.99 -3.88
CA TYR A 103 -8.56 -10.97 -4.90
C TYR A 103 -7.45 -11.91 -4.40
N THR A 104 -6.44 -11.40 -3.67
CA THR A 104 -5.18 -12.13 -3.43
C THR A 104 -5.21 -13.16 -2.29
N HIS A 105 -6.24 -13.13 -1.44
CA HIS A 105 -6.42 -14.09 -0.32
C HIS A 105 -7.80 -14.76 -0.31
N ALA A 106 -8.57 -14.60 -1.38
CA ALA A 106 -9.58 -15.60 -1.69
C ALA A 106 -8.85 -16.92 -1.96
N LYS A 107 -9.49 -18.07 -1.70
CA LYS A 107 -8.93 -19.36 -2.12
C LYS A 107 -8.72 -19.44 -3.63
N ASP A 108 -9.38 -18.53 -4.34
CA ASP A 108 -9.43 -18.40 -5.79
C ASP A 108 -8.21 -17.61 -6.30
N CYS A 109 -7.58 -18.12 -7.35
CA CYS A 109 -6.55 -17.43 -8.11
C CYS A 109 -7.13 -16.20 -8.82
N PHE A 110 -6.29 -15.22 -9.17
CA PHE A 110 -6.71 -14.06 -9.96
C PHE A 110 -7.48 -14.46 -11.23
N LEU A 111 -7.03 -15.52 -11.92
CA LEU A 111 -7.66 -16.00 -13.15
C LEU A 111 -9.05 -16.61 -12.92
N ASP A 112 -9.36 -17.06 -11.70
CA ASP A 112 -10.68 -17.59 -11.37
C ASP A 112 -11.75 -16.50 -11.32
N PHE A 113 -11.36 -15.22 -11.28
CA PHE A 113 -12.30 -14.09 -11.37
C PHE A 113 -12.62 -13.71 -12.81
N LEU A 114 -12.02 -14.34 -13.82
CA LEU A 114 -12.10 -13.94 -15.22
C LEU A 114 -12.86 -14.99 -16.04
N ASP A 115 -13.69 -14.52 -16.97
CA ASP A 115 -14.37 -15.32 -18.00
C ASP A 115 -14.11 -14.67 -19.38
N GLU A 116 -14.26 -15.45 -20.45
CA GLU A 116 -14.32 -14.90 -21.81
C GLU A 116 -15.72 -14.33 -22.09
N ASP A 117 -15.77 -13.14 -22.68
CA ASP A 117 -17.00 -12.53 -23.14
C ASP A 117 -17.49 -13.27 -24.38
N ALA A 118 -18.49 -14.14 -24.22
CA ALA A 118 -19.12 -14.87 -25.32
C ALA A 118 -19.93 -13.96 -26.28
N GLY A 119 -19.93 -12.64 -26.06
CA GLY A 119 -20.62 -11.63 -26.86
C GLY A 119 -19.92 -11.28 -28.17
N GLY A 120 -19.88 -12.23 -29.11
CA GLY A 120 -19.45 -12.02 -30.50
C GLY A 120 -20.07 -12.95 -31.54
N GLY A 121 -20.88 -13.95 -31.14
CA GLY A 121 -21.56 -14.85 -32.07
C GLY A 121 -23.03 -14.51 -32.27
N GLY A 122 -23.36 -13.55 -33.15
CA GLY A 122 -24.76 -13.22 -33.43
C GLY A 122 -25.04 -12.14 -34.47
N GLY A 123 -24.75 -12.44 -35.75
CA GLY A 123 -25.52 -11.95 -36.91
C GLY A 123 -25.30 -10.51 -37.39
N GLY A 124 -24.45 -10.35 -38.39
CA GLY A 124 -24.34 -9.11 -39.17
C GLY A 124 -23.32 -9.22 -40.29
N ASP A 125 -23.81 -9.42 -41.50
CA ASP A 125 -23.07 -9.38 -42.76
C ASP A 125 -22.27 -8.07 -42.91
N GLY A 126 -20.97 -8.16 -43.23
CA GLY A 126 -20.17 -7.01 -43.67
C GLY A 126 -18.92 -6.67 -42.85
N GLY A 127 -17.79 -7.26 -43.25
CA GLY A 127 -16.43 -6.69 -43.25
C GLY A 127 -15.94 -5.86 -42.05
N GLY A 128 -15.11 -6.47 -41.21
CA GLY A 128 -14.25 -5.77 -40.24
C GLY A 128 -13.54 -6.77 -39.33
N ASP A 129 -12.21 -6.72 -39.31
CA ASP A 129 -11.28 -7.61 -38.61
C ASP A 129 -11.26 -7.34 -37.08
N ASP A 130 -12.38 -7.55 -36.39
CA ASP A 130 -12.54 -7.20 -34.96
C ASP A 130 -13.30 -8.28 -34.14
N ASP A 131 -13.02 -9.56 -34.40
CA ASP A 131 -13.40 -10.66 -33.50
C ASP A 131 -12.45 -10.70 -32.28
N ALA A 132 -12.43 -9.62 -31.52
CA ALA A 132 -11.58 -9.50 -30.33
C ALA A 132 -12.28 -10.13 -29.14
N THR A 133 -11.95 -11.40 -28.82
CA THR A 133 -12.33 -12.05 -27.56
C THR A 133 -11.96 -11.14 -26.39
N ARG A 134 -12.97 -10.68 -25.63
CA ARG A 134 -12.76 -9.82 -24.46
C ARG A 134 -12.70 -10.66 -23.19
N VAL A 135 -11.82 -10.28 -22.27
CA VAL A 135 -11.80 -10.86 -20.92
C VAL A 135 -12.69 -10.01 -20.02
N VAL A 136 -13.64 -10.65 -19.36
CA VAL A 136 -14.58 -10.02 -18.41
C VAL A 136 -14.44 -10.64 -17.03
N VAL A 137 -14.98 -9.96 -16.03
CA VAL A 137 -15.08 -10.52 -14.67
C VAL A 137 -16.25 -11.50 -14.62
N ARG A 138 -16.06 -12.65 -13.98
CA ARG A 138 -17.09 -13.67 -13.77
C ARG A 138 -18.36 -13.04 -13.19
N ARG A 139 -19.52 -13.39 -13.74
CA ARG A 139 -20.83 -12.76 -13.42
C ARG A 139 -21.13 -12.65 -11.92
N GLN A 140 -20.81 -13.68 -11.14
CA GLN A 140 -21.09 -13.71 -9.70
C GLN A 140 -20.25 -12.71 -8.88
N ASP A 141 -19.08 -12.32 -9.39
CA ASP A 141 -18.14 -11.41 -8.74
C ASP A 141 -18.21 -9.98 -9.29
N GLN A 142 -18.91 -9.79 -10.41
CA GLN A 142 -18.91 -8.56 -11.20
C GLN A 142 -19.32 -7.32 -10.38
N SER A 143 -20.38 -7.40 -9.56
CA SER A 143 -20.84 -6.25 -8.76
C SER A 143 -19.79 -5.84 -7.73
N ARG A 144 -19.34 -6.79 -6.92
CA ARG A 144 -18.32 -6.58 -5.87
C ARG A 144 -17.02 -6.02 -6.45
N ILE A 145 -16.53 -6.59 -7.55
CA ILE A 145 -15.28 -6.18 -8.19
C ILE A 145 -15.43 -4.79 -8.82
N LEU A 146 -16.57 -4.50 -9.43
CA LEU A 146 -16.84 -3.17 -10.00
C LEU A 146 -16.82 -2.07 -8.93
N ASP A 147 -17.41 -2.32 -7.76
CA ASP A 147 -17.42 -1.36 -6.66
C ASP A 147 -15.98 -1.11 -6.13
N VAL A 148 -15.23 -2.17 -5.86
CA VAL A 148 -13.82 -2.08 -5.43
C VAL A 148 -12.95 -1.37 -6.49
N LEU A 149 -13.19 -1.64 -7.77
CA LEU A 149 -12.47 -1.00 -8.87
C LEU A 149 -12.76 0.51 -8.91
N ARG A 150 -14.02 0.92 -8.72
CA ARG A 150 -14.41 2.34 -8.70
C ARG A 150 -13.72 3.08 -7.56
N GLU A 151 -13.77 2.54 -6.35
CA GLU A 151 -13.11 3.12 -5.17
C GLU A 151 -11.59 3.24 -5.39
N TYR A 152 -10.94 2.19 -5.90
CA TYR A 152 -9.52 2.22 -6.22
C TYR A 152 -9.17 3.29 -7.27
N LYS A 153 -9.96 3.37 -8.35
CA LYS A 153 -9.75 4.36 -9.43
C LYS A 153 -9.95 5.78 -8.92
N GLU A 154 -10.94 5.99 -8.06
CA GLU A 154 -11.18 7.27 -7.41
C GLU A 154 -10.01 7.68 -6.52
N ALA A 155 -9.56 6.79 -5.64
CA ALA A 155 -8.40 7.03 -4.78
C ALA A 155 -7.14 7.34 -5.59
N LYS A 156 -6.89 6.62 -6.69
CA LYS A 156 -5.77 6.89 -7.59
C LYS A 156 -5.88 8.24 -8.30
N ARG A 157 -7.04 8.56 -8.86
CA ARG A 157 -7.28 9.82 -9.58
C ARG A 157 -7.14 11.03 -8.66
N GLY A 158 -7.60 10.90 -7.41
CA GLY A 158 -7.47 11.95 -6.39
C GLY A 158 -6.10 12.01 -5.72
N ASN A 159 -5.13 11.16 -6.13
CA ASN A 159 -3.84 11.00 -5.46
C ASN A 159 -4.01 10.76 -3.94
N MET A 160 -5.00 9.97 -3.52
CA MET A 160 -5.35 9.77 -2.11
C MET A 160 -4.61 8.60 -1.45
N LEU A 161 -3.88 7.78 -2.21
CA LEU A 161 -3.21 6.58 -1.70
C LEU A 161 -1.76 6.50 -2.21
N LEU A 162 -0.81 6.52 -1.27
CA LEU A 162 0.62 6.31 -1.53
C LEU A 162 1.08 4.98 -0.93
N MET A 163 1.50 4.04 -1.79
CA MET A 163 2.03 2.73 -1.38
C MET A 163 3.55 2.76 -1.28
N LEU A 164 4.10 2.40 -0.11
CA LEU A 164 5.53 2.30 0.16
C LEU A 164 5.86 0.92 0.75
N PRO A 165 6.60 0.05 0.04
CA PRO A 165 6.94 -1.28 0.56
C PRO A 165 8.14 -1.26 1.51
N PHE A 166 8.18 -2.18 2.47
CA PHE A 166 9.35 -2.54 3.27
C PHE A 166 9.46 -4.07 3.38
N VAL A 167 10.61 -4.58 3.80
CA VAL A 167 10.79 -6.02 4.06
C VAL A 167 11.36 -6.24 5.46
N THR A 168 12.52 -5.65 5.73
CA THR A 168 13.24 -5.84 6.98
C THR A 168 12.79 -4.85 8.05
N ILE A 169 13.10 -5.15 9.31
CA ILE A 169 12.93 -4.20 10.41
C ILE A 169 13.74 -2.93 10.21
N GLY A 170 14.93 -3.03 9.58
CA GLY A 170 15.76 -1.86 9.24
C GLY A 170 15.05 -0.96 8.24
N ASP A 171 14.47 -1.53 7.19
CA ASP A 171 13.64 -0.79 6.23
C ASP A 171 12.51 -0.06 6.95
N TYR A 172 11.70 -0.80 7.70
CA TYR A 172 10.58 -0.26 8.44
C TYR A 172 10.96 0.91 9.35
N LEU A 173 12.02 0.76 10.17
CA LEU A 173 12.41 1.78 11.15
C LEU A 173 12.91 3.06 10.47
N HIS A 174 13.71 2.94 9.41
CA HIS A 174 14.21 4.11 8.68
C HIS A 174 13.08 4.83 7.94
N GLU A 175 12.18 4.08 7.28
CA GLU A 175 11.02 4.63 6.58
C GLU A 175 10.07 5.31 7.55
N LEU A 176 9.68 4.64 8.64
CA LEU A 176 8.78 5.19 9.66
C LEU A 176 9.35 6.49 10.25
N ARG A 177 10.63 6.50 10.63
CA ARG A 177 11.28 7.69 11.20
C ARG A 177 11.28 8.85 10.21
N GLY A 178 11.62 8.60 8.95
CA GLY A 178 11.68 9.62 7.92
C GLY A 178 10.30 10.19 7.60
N ILE A 179 9.31 9.33 7.34
CA ILE A 179 7.95 9.75 7.00
C ILE A 179 7.30 10.48 8.17
N ALA A 180 7.41 9.97 9.41
CA ALA A 180 6.85 10.64 10.58
C ALA A 180 7.41 12.06 10.79
N ARG A 181 8.69 12.29 10.43
CA ARG A 181 9.28 13.64 10.45
C ARG A 181 8.74 14.53 9.34
N LEU A 182 8.53 13.99 8.14
CA LEU A 182 7.93 14.72 7.02
C LEU A 182 6.48 15.12 7.28
N MET A 183 5.76 14.41 8.16
CA MET A 183 4.38 14.73 8.52
C MET A 183 4.22 15.96 9.43
N ARG A 184 5.31 16.57 9.92
CA ARG A 184 5.27 17.76 10.80
C ARG A 184 4.37 18.91 10.32
N PRO A 185 4.35 19.29 9.02
CA PRO A 185 3.52 20.40 8.53
C PRO A 185 2.01 20.15 8.66
N LEU A 186 1.58 18.89 8.81
CA LEU A 186 0.17 18.53 8.94
C LEU A 186 -0.42 18.88 10.31
N GLY A 187 0.44 19.01 11.34
CA GLY A 187 0.00 19.26 12.72
C GLY A 187 -1.10 18.27 13.16
N PRO A 188 -2.26 18.74 13.63
CA PRO A 188 -3.36 17.87 14.09
C PRO A 188 -4.07 17.11 12.96
N SER A 189 -3.82 17.46 11.69
CA SER A 189 -4.37 16.75 10.53
C SER A 189 -3.56 15.52 10.14
N GLY A 190 -2.41 15.28 10.79
CA GLY A 190 -1.60 14.07 10.62
C GLY A 190 -1.93 13.01 11.67
N LEU A 191 -2.11 11.76 11.23
CA LEU A 191 -2.36 10.60 12.10
C LEU A 191 -1.34 9.48 11.83
N LEU A 192 -0.83 8.87 12.89
CA LEU A 192 -0.05 7.63 12.82
C LEU A 192 -0.92 6.46 13.31
N TYR A 193 -1.16 5.48 12.44
CA TYR A 193 -1.86 4.23 12.75
C TYR A 193 -0.87 3.07 12.56
N LEU A 194 -0.22 2.67 13.66
CA LEU A 194 0.90 1.74 13.65
C LEU A 194 0.42 0.29 13.87
#